data_AF-A0A842QLJ1-F1
#
_entry.id   AF-A0A842QLJ1-F1
#
_cell.length_a   1.000
_cell.length_b   1.000
_cell.length_c   1.000
_cell.angle_alpha   90.00
_cell.angle_beta   90.00
_cell.angle_gamma   90.00
#
_symmetry.space_group_name_H-M   'P 1'
#
loop_
_entity.id
_entity.type
_entity.pdbx_description
1 polymer ?
#
loop_
_entity_poly.entity_id
_entity_poly.type
_entity_poly.pdbx_seq_one_letter_code
_entity_poly.pdbx_strand_id
1 'polypeptide(L)'
;MTREKLVRDKIPELIRQNGQKPRIRIATNKEMDHLLRAKIVEEAQELLESGKLEEVADICEAIDAFLKHRNIPTTTIDNLRKEKNKERGAFTEGYVLIT
;
A
#
# COMPACT_ATOMS: atom_id res chain seq x y z
N MET A 1 -8.59 21.64 4.34
CA MET A 1 -7.32 21.15 3.77
C MET A 1 -7.65 20.10 2.73
N THR A 2 -7.13 20.22 1.51
CA THR A 2 -7.35 19.22 0.45
C THR A 2 -6.44 18.03 0.74
N ARG A 3 -7.01 16.88 1.09
CA ARG A 3 -6.23 15.65 1.30
C ARG A 3 -5.95 15.05 -0.08
N GLU A 4 -4.71 15.20 -0.55
CA GLU A 4 -4.26 14.53 -1.77
C GLU A 4 -4.01 13.05 -1.47
N LYS A 5 -4.41 12.17 -2.38
CA LYS A 5 -4.12 10.73 -2.29
C LYS A 5 -3.74 10.15 -3.64
N LEU A 6 -2.91 9.13 -3.59
CA LEU A 6 -2.55 8.34 -4.77
C LEU A 6 -3.74 7.43 -5.13
N VAL A 7 -4.09 7.38 -6.41
CA VAL A 7 -5.19 6.56 -6.91
C VAL A 7 -4.70 5.69 -8.07
N ARG A 8 -5.36 4.55 -8.31
CA ARG A 8 -5.08 3.68 -9.47
C ARG A 8 -5.34 4.44 -10.78
N ASP A 9 -4.59 4.09 -11.83
CA ASP A 9 -4.57 4.82 -13.11
C ASP A 9 -5.95 5.00 -13.77
N LYS A 10 -6.86 4.04 -13.56
CA LYS A 10 -8.22 4.07 -14.12
C LYS A 10 -9.21 4.91 -13.32
N ILE A 11 -8.89 5.29 -12.08
CA ILE A 11 -9.82 6.03 -11.20
C ILE A 11 -10.26 7.38 -11.81
N PRO A 12 -9.37 8.22 -12.37
CA PRO A 12 -9.81 9.46 -13.02
C PRO A 12 -10.80 9.22 -14.17
N GLU A 13 -10.64 8.13 -14.92
CA GLU A 13 -11.54 7.80 -16.02
C GLU A 13 -12.91 7.33 -15.52
N LEU A 14 -12.93 6.46 -14.51
CA LEU A 14 -14.18 6.02 -13.86
C LEU A 14 -14.96 7.21 -13.26
N ILE A 15 -14.27 8.19 -12.66
CA ILE A 15 -14.91 9.41 -12.16
C ILE A 15 -15.57 10.21 -13.30
N ARG A 16 -14.89 10.32 -14.45
CA ARG A 16 -15.46 10.98 -15.65
C ARG A 16 -16.69 10.25 -16.19
N GLN A 17 -16.66 8.93 -16.23
CA GLN A 17 -17.78 8.10 -16.67
C GLN A 17 -19.01 8.26 -15.77
N ASN A 18 -18.80 8.54 -14.48
CA ASN A 18 -19.85 8.89 -13.53
C ASN A 18 -20.33 10.36 -13.63
N GLY A 19 -19.97 11.08 -14.70
CA GLY A 19 -20.38 12.46 -14.95
C GLY A 19 -19.67 13.51 -14.09
N GLN A 20 -18.65 13.12 -13.32
CA GLN A 20 -17.89 14.01 -12.45
C GLN A 20 -16.59 14.48 -13.12
N LYS A 21 -16.03 15.60 -12.65
CA LYS A 21 -14.75 16.14 -13.15
C LYS A 21 -13.66 15.96 -12.09
N PRO A 22 -12.76 14.97 -12.23
CA PRO A 22 -11.72 14.75 -11.23
C PRO A 22 -10.65 15.86 -11.33
N ARG A 23 -10.19 16.35 -10.17
CA ARG A 23 -9.00 17.21 -10.08
C ARG A 23 -7.78 16.32 -9.89
N ILE A 24 -6.93 16.22 -10.91
CA ILE A 24 -5.76 15.33 -10.91
C ILE A 24 -4.48 16.09 -11.20
N ARG A 25 -3.37 15.58 -10.66
CA ARG A 25 -2.00 15.92 -11.05
C ARG A 25 -1.19 14.63 -11.05
N ILE A 26 -0.11 14.61 -11.81
CA ILE A 26 0.83 13.49 -11.79
C ILE A 26 1.87 13.78 -10.70
N ALA A 27 2.14 12.79 -9.86
CA ALA A 27 3.19 12.88 -8.84
C ALA A 27 4.57 12.93 -9.51
N THR A 28 5.46 13.77 -8.99
CA THR A 28 6.88 13.70 -9.37
C THR A 28 7.52 12.42 -8.82
N ASN A 29 8.65 11.98 -9.40
CA ASN A 29 9.39 10.83 -8.88
C ASN A 29 9.75 10.98 -7.39
N LYS A 30 10.04 12.20 -6.92
CA LYS A 30 10.36 12.46 -5.50
C LYS A 30 9.14 12.29 -4.59
N GLU A 31 7.95 12.70 -5.06
CA GLU A 31 6.70 12.56 -4.30
C GLU A 31 6.18 11.13 -4.29
N MET A 32 6.40 10.38 -5.38
CA MET A 32 5.87 9.03 -5.56
C MET A 32 6.25 8.10 -4.42
N ASP A 33 7.52 8.15 -3.98
CA ASP A 33 8.01 7.37 -2.85
C ASP A 33 7.24 7.65 -1.54
N HIS A 34 6.93 8.92 -1.26
CA HIS A 34 6.13 9.32 -0.10
C HIS A 34 4.65 8.93 -0.25
N LEU A 35 4.08 9.16 -1.42
CA LEU A 35 2.67 8.87 -1.72
C LEU A 35 2.36 7.37 -1.67
N LEU A 36 3.28 6.50 -2.13
CA LEU A 36 3.12 5.05 -2.03
C LEU A 36 3.14 4.57 -0.58
N ARG A 37 4.05 5.10 0.26
CA ARG A 37 4.02 4.78 1.70
C ARG A 37 2.75 5.26 2.38
N ALA A 38 2.30 6.47 2.05
CA ALA A 38 1.05 7.00 2.57
C ALA A 38 -0.15 6.14 2.13
N LYS A 39 -0.14 5.64 0.88
CA LYS A 39 -1.16 4.74 0.36
C LYS A 39 -1.18 3.40 1.10
N ILE A 40 -0.04 2.78 1.37
CA ILE A 40 0.03 1.55 2.18
C ILE A 40 -0.60 1.76 3.57
N VAL A 41 -0.36 2.91 4.20
CA VAL A 41 -0.96 3.25 5.50
C VAL A 41 -2.46 3.51 5.39
N GLU A 42 -2.93 4.18 4.34
CA GLU A 42 -4.35 4.36 4.04
C GLU A 42 -5.06 3.01 3.97
N GLU A 43 -4.59 2.09 3.11
CA GLU A 43 -5.27 0.79 2.95
C GLU A 43 -5.14 -0.10 4.19
N ALA A 44 -4.03 0.01 4.94
CA ALA A 44 -3.88 -0.72 6.21
C ALA A 44 -4.88 -0.22 7.27
N GLN A 45 -5.20 1.07 7.27
CA GLN A 45 -6.24 1.64 8.13
C GLN A 45 -7.63 1.19 7.66
N GLU A 46 -7.88 1.16 6.35
CA GLU A 46 -9.14 0.64 5.78
C GLU A 46 -9.32 -0.86 6.07
N LEU A 47 -8.24 -1.65 6.04
CA LEU A 47 -8.24 -3.05 6.47
C LEU A 47 -8.57 -3.20 7.96
N LEU A 48 -7.97 -2.36 8.81
CA LEU A 48 -8.24 -2.37 10.25
C LEU A 48 -9.70 -2.07 10.57
N GLU A 49 -10.32 -1.15 9.82
CA GLU A 49 -11.71 -0.73 10.01
C GLU A 49 -12.72 -1.72 9.40
N SER A 50 -12.44 -2.27 8.23
CA SER A 50 -13.41 -3.05 7.45
C SER A 50 -13.21 -4.56 7.51
N GLY A 51 -11.97 -5.03 7.71
CA GLY A 51 -11.59 -6.44 7.66
C GLY A 51 -11.73 -7.09 6.26
N LYS A 52 -11.93 -6.31 5.21
CA LYS A 52 -12.22 -6.82 3.85
C LYS A 52 -10.96 -7.30 3.14
N LEU A 53 -11.12 -8.34 2.30
CA LEU A 53 -10.00 -8.91 1.52
C LEU A 53 -9.55 -7.97 0.39
N GLU A 54 -10.44 -7.11 -0.08
CA GLU A 54 -10.16 -6.07 -1.06
C GLU A 54 -9.03 -5.15 -0.57
N GLU A 55 -9.05 -4.77 0.71
CA GLU A 55 -8.00 -3.92 1.30
C GLU A 55 -6.64 -4.63 1.37
N VAL A 56 -6.64 -5.95 1.60
CA VAL A 56 -5.41 -6.74 1.53
C VAL A 56 -4.83 -6.72 0.11
N ALA A 57 -5.68 -6.82 -0.92
CA ALA A 57 -5.24 -6.74 -2.30
C ALA A 57 -4.68 -5.35 -2.66
N ASP A 58 -5.30 -4.28 -2.15
CA ASP A 58 -4.81 -2.91 -2.33
C ASP A 58 -3.49 -2.65 -1.59
N ILE A 59 -3.29 -3.20 -0.39
CA ILE A 59 -2.00 -3.18 0.32
C ILE A 59 -0.91 -3.87 -0.52
N CYS A 60 -1.20 -5.07 -1.06
CA CYS A 60 -0.25 -5.81 -1.89
C CYS A 60 0.16 -5.01 -3.14
N GLU A 61 -0.81 -4.43 -3.87
CA GLU A 61 -0.53 -3.57 -5.03
C GLU A 61 0.36 -2.38 -4.64
N ALA A 62 0.05 -1.71 -3.53
CA ALA A 62 0.81 -0.55 -3.09
C ALA A 62 2.25 -0.90 -2.69
N ILE A 63 2.46 -2.07 -2.06
CA ILE A 63 3.80 -2.62 -1.78
C ILE A 63 4.55 -2.94 -3.07
N ASP A 64 3.93 -3.63 -4.03
CA ASP A 64 4.58 -3.98 -5.29
C ASP A 64 4.99 -2.73 -6.08
N ALA A 65 4.11 -1.73 -6.14
CA ALA A 65 4.40 -0.43 -6.75
C ALA A 65 5.56 0.30 -6.03
N PHE A 66 5.62 0.24 -4.70
CA PHE A 66 6.71 0.79 -3.90
C PHE A 66 8.06 0.12 -4.19
N LEU A 67 8.09 -1.22 -4.23
CA LEU A 67 9.29 -1.97 -4.55
C LEU A 67 9.77 -1.67 -5.96
N LYS A 68 8.86 -1.66 -6.94
CA LYS A 68 9.16 -1.32 -8.33
C LYS A 68 9.70 0.11 -8.45
N HIS A 69 9.09 1.08 -7.76
CA HIS A 69 9.57 2.48 -7.76
C HIS A 69 11.01 2.59 -7.25
N ARG A 70 11.40 1.76 -6.28
CA ARG A 70 12.76 1.71 -5.72
C ARG A 70 13.72 0.77 -6.45
N ASN A 71 13.28 0.11 -7.53
CA ASN A 71 14.03 -0.94 -8.22
C ASN A 71 14.45 -2.10 -7.29
N ILE A 72 13.60 -2.43 -6.32
CA ILE A 72 13.83 -3.54 -5.39
C ILE A 72 13.09 -4.78 -5.93
N PRO A 73 13.80 -5.91 -6.13
CA PRO A 73 13.16 -7.17 -6.49
C PRO A 73 12.24 -7.67 -5.37
N THR A 74 11.09 -8.25 -5.73
CA THR A 74 10.18 -8.89 -4.76
C THR A 74 10.85 -10.02 -3.98
N THR A 75 11.79 -10.73 -4.62
CA THR A 75 12.60 -11.79 -3.99
C THR A 75 13.42 -11.28 -2.80
N THR A 76 13.83 -10.01 -2.80
CA THR A 76 14.52 -9.39 -1.65
C THR A 76 13.60 -9.35 -0.43
N ILE A 77 12.32 -9.01 -0.61
CA ILE A 77 11.34 -8.98 0.49
C ILE A 77 11.03 -10.39 0.99
N ASP A 78 10.88 -11.36 0.09
CA ASP A 78 10.63 -12.75 0.49
C ASP A 78 11.78 -13.35 1.28
N ASN A 79 13.04 -13.05 0.90
CA ASN A 79 14.21 -13.48 1.64
C ASN A 79 14.25 -12.84 3.04
N LEU A 80 14.02 -11.52 3.14
CA LEU A 80 13.95 -10.82 4.42
C LEU A 80 12.84 -11.37 5.33
N ARG A 81 11.68 -11.76 4.78
CA ARG A 81 10.59 -12.41 5.54
C ARG A 81 11.03 -13.79 6.06
N LYS A 82 11.68 -14.61 5.22
CA LYS A 82 12.19 -15.93 5.62
C LYS A 82 13.25 -15.84 6.72
N GLU A 83 14.18 -14.89 6.60
CA GLU A 83 15.22 -14.64 7.61
C GLU A 83 14.59 -14.24 8.94
N LYS A 84 13.65 -13.29 8.95
CA LYS A 84 12.93 -12.89 10.17
C LYS A 84 12.13 -14.03 10.79
N ASN A 85 11.45 -14.85 9.98
CA ASN A 85 10.73 -16.01 10.48
C ASN A 85 11.67 -17.03 11.14
N LYS A 86 12.87 -17.23 10.57
CA LYS A 86 13.89 -18.12 11.15
C LYS A 86 14.47 -17.56 12.46
N GLU A 87 14.74 -16.27 12.51
CA GLU A 87 15.36 -15.61 13.67
C GLU A 87 14.39 -15.37 14.83
N ARG A 88 13.13 -15.02 14.53
CA ARG A 88 12.18 -14.45 15.49
C ARG A 88 10.85 -15.20 15.56
N GLY A 89 10.67 -16.23 14.73
CA GLY A 89 9.38 -16.91 14.57
C GLY A 89 8.39 -16.12 13.72
N ALA A 90 7.18 -16.66 13.61
CA ALA A 90 6.07 -16.07 12.88
C ALA A 90 4.93 -15.70 13.85
N PHE A 91 3.87 -15.06 13.32
CA PHE A 91 2.69 -14.68 14.11
C PHE A 91 1.73 -15.84 14.41
N THR A 92 2.14 -17.10 14.21
CA THR A 92 1.28 -18.30 14.38
C THR A 92 0.81 -18.50 15.82
N GLU A 93 1.67 -18.22 16.80
CA GLU A 93 1.35 -18.42 18.22
C GLU A 93 0.43 -17.34 18.80
N GLY A 94 0.33 -16.17 18.14
CA GLY A 94 -0.56 -15.09 18.58
C GLY A 94 -0.12 -14.38 19.87
N TYR A 95 1.17 -14.35 20.20
CA TYR A 95 1.66 -13.64 21.39
C TYR A 95 1.41 -12.12 21.30
N VAL A 96 0.88 -11.55 22.39
CA VAL A 96 0.70 -10.11 22.57
C VAL A 96 1.55 -9.67 23.76
N LEU A 97 2.47 -8.73 23.52
CA LEU A 97 3.29 -8.16 24.59
C LEU A 97 2.51 -7.06 25.31
N ILE A 98 2.38 -7.18 26.63
CA ILE A 98 1.79 -6.15 27.49
C ILE A 98 2.94 -5.46 28.23
N THR A 99 3.05 -4.14 28.08
CA THR A 99 4.04 -3.28 28.73
C THR A 99 3.38 -2.11 29.40
#